data_AF-A0A3D0I783-F1
#
_entry.id   AF-A0A3D0I783-F1
#
_cell.length_a   1.000
_cell.length_b   1.000
_cell.length_c   1.000
_cell.angle_alpha   90.00
_cell.angle_beta   90.00
_cell.angle_gamma   90.00
#
_symmetry.space_group_name_H-M   'P 1'
#
loop_
_entity.id
_entity.type
_entity.pdbx_description
1 polymer ?
#
loop_
_entity_poly.entity_id
_entity_poly.type
_entity_poly.pdbx_seq_one_letter_code
_entity_poly.pdbx_strand_id
1 'polypeptide(L)'
;GSCMVVVATDAPLNARALKRLAARALLGLARTGSSASNGSGDYAIAFSTAAEARIHTEDRALTRKTEVVTTLAMSPLFEAAIEATEEAVYNSMLKATTTTGNGHSIEALPIERTVEILKEHRVIR
;
A
#
# COMPACT_ATOMS: atom_id res chain seq x y z
N GLY A 1 -17.18 2.61 0.59
CA GLY A 1 -16.03 1.97 -0.10
C GLY A 1 -15.01 1.65 0.97
N SER A 2 -14.22 0.60 0.80
CA SER A 2 -13.20 0.19 1.78
C SER A 2 -11.92 -0.19 1.02
N CYS A 3 -10.76 0.09 1.58
CA CYS A 3 -9.47 -0.29 1.00
C CYS A 3 -8.63 -1.12 1.98
N MET A 4 -8.20 -2.30 1.54
CA MET A 4 -7.23 -3.12 2.27
C MET A 4 -5.89 -3.03 1.56
N VAL A 5 -4.90 -2.44 2.20
CA VAL A 5 -3.54 -2.36 1.67
C VAL A 5 -2.65 -3.44 2.27
N VAL A 6 -1.95 -4.18 1.41
CA VAL A 6 -0.97 -5.19 1.81
C VAL A 6 0.40 -4.77 1.32
N VAL A 7 1.33 -4.53 2.25
CA VAL A 7 2.72 -4.13 1.95
C VAL A 7 3.65 -5.31 2.18
N ALA A 8 4.40 -5.67 1.15
CA ALA A 8 5.48 -6.66 1.22
C ALA A 8 6.84 -5.96 1.05
N THR A 9 7.84 -6.39 1.83
CA THR A 9 9.21 -5.92 1.67
C THR A 9 10.19 -7.05 1.97
N ASP A 10 11.34 -7.06 1.34
CA ASP A 10 12.47 -7.94 1.65
C ASP A 10 13.44 -7.33 2.68
N ALA A 11 13.20 -6.09 3.14
CA ALA A 11 13.98 -5.49 4.21
C ALA A 11 13.77 -6.26 5.53
N PRO A 12 14.82 -6.52 6.33
CA PRO A 12 14.70 -7.22 7.60
C PRO A 12 14.10 -6.30 8.66
N LEU A 13 12.78 -6.44 8.87
CA LEU A 13 12.01 -5.58 9.76
C LEU A 13 11.41 -6.38 10.93
N ASN A 14 11.56 -5.84 12.14
CA ASN A 14 10.81 -6.35 13.29
C ASN A 14 9.34 -5.88 13.29
N ALA A 15 8.52 -6.45 14.18
CA ALA A 15 7.09 -6.15 14.27
C ALA A 15 6.79 -4.64 14.46
N ARG A 16 7.62 -3.92 15.23
CA ARG A 16 7.45 -2.47 15.43
C ARG A 16 7.71 -1.70 14.14
N ALA A 17 8.75 -2.04 13.39
CA ALA A 17 9.06 -1.43 12.11
C ALA A 17 7.99 -1.74 11.05
N LEU A 18 7.47 -2.97 11.01
CA LEU A 18 6.36 -3.37 10.13
C LEU A 18 5.08 -2.59 10.43
N LYS A 19 4.70 -2.45 11.71
CA LYS A 19 3.54 -1.63 12.09
C LYS A 19 3.71 -0.17 11.63
N ARG A 20 4.92 0.38 11.77
CA ARG A 20 5.27 1.72 11.29
C ARG A 20 5.21 1.81 9.77
N LEU A 21 5.60 0.77 9.04
CA LEU A 21 5.56 0.71 7.58
C LEU A 21 4.09 0.64 7.09
N ALA A 22 3.28 -0.25 7.66
CA ALA A 22 1.85 -0.37 7.35
C ALA A 22 1.11 0.96 7.53
N ALA A 23 1.40 1.71 8.59
CA ALA A 23 0.81 3.03 8.81
C ALA A 23 1.11 4.03 7.68
N ARG A 24 2.22 3.88 6.94
CA ARG A 24 2.58 4.79 5.83
C ARG A 24 1.83 4.46 4.55
N ALA A 25 1.42 3.22 4.36
CA ALA A 25 0.56 2.85 3.25
C ALA A 25 -0.72 3.71 3.22
N LEU A 26 -1.31 3.99 4.39
CA LEU A 26 -2.50 4.84 4.50
C LEU A 26 -2.26 6.30 4.05
N LEU A 27 -1.02 6.81 4.13
CA LEU A 27 -0.69 8.13 3.59
C LEU A 27 -0.67 8.13 2.06
N GLY A 28 -0.27 7.02 1.43
CA GLY A 28 -0.41 6.84 -0.03
C GLY A 28 -1.88 6.84 -0.46
N LEU A 29 -2.74 6.18 0.32
CA LEU A 29 -4.19 6.24 0.10
C LEU A 29 -4.77 7.66 0.25
N ALA A 30 -4.24 8.46 1.18
CA ALA A 30 -4.66 9.86 1.34
C ALA A 30 -4.27 10.72 0.12
N ARG A 31 -3.12 10.46 -0.51
CA ARG A 31 -2.68 11.18 -1.73
C ARG A 31 -3.57 10.95 -2.94
N THR A 32 -4.33 9.85 -2.96
CA THR A 32 -5.31 9.58 -4.02
C THR A 32 -6.67 10.23 -3.78
N GLY A 33 -6.81 11.03 -2.72
CA GLY A 33 -8.03 11.77 -2.39
C GLY A 33 -8.92 11.11 -1.34
N SER A 34 -8.50 10.00 -0.74
CA SER A 34 -9.25 9.39 0.37
C SER A 34 -9.20 10.25 1.63
N SER A 35 -10.36 10.51 2.22
CA SER A 35 -10.50 11.13 3.54
C SER A 35 -10.76 10.12 4.67
N ALA A 36 -10.69 8.81 4.37
CA ALA A 36 -11.07 7.73 5.30
C ALA A 36 -12.45 7.98 5.95
N SER A 37 -13.47 8.21 5.10
CA SER A 37 -14.82 8.55 5.55
C SER A 37 -15.40 7.51 6.51
N ASN A 38 -16.40 7.90 7.32
CA ASN A 38 -16.97 7.04 8.38
C ASN A 38 -17.43 5.65 7.91
N GLY A 39 -17.90 5.52 6.67
CA GLY A 39 -18.31 4.23 6.09
C GLY A 39 -17.17 3.41 5.48
N SER A 40 -15.92 3.85 5.62
CA SER A 40 -14.74 3.26 5.00
C SER A 40 -13.97 2.36 5.96
N GLY A 41 -13.82 1.09 5.59
CA GLY A 41 -12.97 0.15 6.31
C GLY A 41 -11.56 0.15 5.75
N ASP A 42 -10.75 1.15 6.11
CA ASP A 42 -9.38 1.30 5.59
C ASP A 42 -8.34 0.68 6.54
N TYR A 43 -7.69 -0.36 6.06
CA TYR A 43 -6.71 -1.13 6.83
C TYR A 43 -5.41 -1.30 6.06
N ALA A 44 -4.30 -1.45 6.77
CA ALA A 44 -3.01 -1.78 6.19
C ALA A 44 -2.32 -2.90 6.99
N ILE A 45 -1.79 -3.89 6.28
CA ILE A 45 -0.96 -4.96 6.84
C ILE A 45 0.39 -4.92 6.12
N ALA A 46 1.49 -5.02 6.87
CA ALA A 46 2.83 -5.12 6.30
C ALA A 46 3.54 -6.38 6.80
N PHE A 47 4.27 -7.04 5.91
CA PHE A 47 5.13 -8.18 6.26
C PHE A 47 6.49 -8.08 5.58
N SER A 48 7.48 -8.74 6.18
CA SER A 48 8.82 -8.88 5.62
C SER A 48 9.03 -10.31 5.11
N THR A 49 9.69 -10.46 3.96
CA THR A 49 10.11 -11.75 3.40
C THR A 49 11.54 -12.13 3.78
N ALA A 50 12.28 -11.22 4.45
CA ALA A 50 13.65 -11.43 4.90
C ALA A 50 13.77 -12.71 5.74
N ALA A 51 14.70 -13.60 5.38
CA ALA A 51 14.82 -14.91 6.01
C ALA A 51 15.16 -14.79 7.50
N GLU A 52 16.05 -13.86 7.86
CA GLU A 52 16.48 -13.59 9.23
C GLU A 52 15.35 -13.09 10.15
N ALA A 53 14.29 -12.51 9.57
CA ALA A 53 13.14 -11.98 10.30
C ALA A 53 11.99 -13.01 10.48
N ARG A 54 12.06 -14.18 9.84
CA ARG A 54 10.99 -15.19 9.88
C ARG A 54 10.93 -15.91 11.20
N ILE A 55 9.81 -15.81 11.92
CA ILE A 55 9.60 -16.55 13.18
C ILE A 55 9.12 -17.97 12.84
N HIS A 56 9.88 -18.98 13.27
CA HIS A 56 9.56 -20.40 13.06
C HIS A 56 8.87 -20.93 14.31
N THR A 57 7.74 -21.62 14.15
CA THR A 57 6.95 -22.17 15.28
C THR A 57 7.66 -23.30 16.01
N GLU A 58 8.64 -23.94 15.36
CA GLU A 58 9.46 -25.03 15.91
C GLU A 58 10.73 -24.55 16.63
N ASP A 59 10.97 -23.24 16.71
CA ASP A 59 12.15 -22.69 17.35
C ASP A 59 12.12 -22.98 18.87
N ARG A 60 13.10 -23.77 19.33
CA ARG A 60 13.26 -24.15 20.74
C ARG A 60 14.31 -23.31 21.47
N ALA A 61 15.01 -22.42 20.77
CA ALA A 61 16.01 -21.57 21.39
C ALA A 61 15.35 -20.56 22.34
N LEU A 62 15.98 -20.30 23.49
CA LEU A 62 15.50 -19.30 24.46
C LEU A 62 15.57 -17.87 23.92
N THR A 63 16.52 -17.60 23.02
CA THR A 63 16.74 -16.28 22.43
C THR A 63 17.11 -16.41 20.97
N ARG A 64 16.86 -15.34 20.20
CA ARG A 64 17.23 -15.24 18.80
C ARG A 64 18.00 -13.95 18.55
N LYS A 65 19.04 -14.03 17.71
CA LYS A 65 19.71 -12.86 17.15
C LYS A 65 19.15 -12.61 15.75
N THR A 66 18.70 -11.39 15.51
CA THR A 66 18.17 -10.98 14.21
C THR A 66 18.76 -9.63 13.87
N GLU A 67 19.35 -9.53 12.69
CA GLU A 67 19.73 -8.25 12.10
C GLU A 67 18.46 -7.57 11.57
N VAL A 68 18.27 -6.29 11.88
CA VAL A 68 17.11 -5.52 11.44
C VAL A 68 17.51 -4.11 11.04
N VAL A 69 16.72 -3.52 10.14
CA VAL A 69 16.87 -2.11 9.77
C VAL A 69 16.75 -1.22 11.01
N THR A 70 17.72 -0.31 11.16
CA THR A 70 17.73 0.63 12.28
C THR A 70 16.63 1.67 12.14
N THR A 71 16.20 2.26 13.26
CA THR A 71 15.10 3.24 13.25
C THR A 71 15.37 4.44 12.34
N LEU A 72 16.62 4.89 12.24
CA LEU A 72 17.02 6.04 11.42
C LEU A 72 17.06 5.72 9.92
N ALA A 73 17.28 4.45 9.56
CA ALA A 73 17.29 4.00 8.16
C ALA A 73 15.90 3.68 7.59
N MET A 74 14.82 3.90 8.36
CA MET A 74 13.45 3.54 7.93
C MET A 74 12.82 4.51 6.94
N SER A 75 13.28 5.76 6.87
CA SER A 75 12.62 6.81 6.07
C SER A 75 12.48 6.45 4.59
N PRO A 76 13.48 5.88 3.90
CA PRO A 76 13.32 5.44 2.51
C PRO A 76 12.24 4.37 2.33
N LEU A 77 12.12 3.42 3.27
CA LEU A 77 11.06 2.39 3.23
C LEU A 77 9.67 3.00 3.44
N PHE A 78 9.58 4.06 4.25
CA PHE A 78 8.32 4.79 4.45
C PHE A 78 7.89 5.52 3.20
N GLU A 79 8.80 6.21 2.52
CA GLU A 79 8.53 6.88 1.24
C GLU A 79 8.12 5.84 0.18
N ALA A 80 8.88 4.75 0.04
CA ALA A 80 8.54 3.68 -0.89
C ALA A 80 7.15 3.07 -0.65
N ALA A 81 6.76 2.86 0.62
CA ALA A 81 5.42 2.36 0.94
C ALA A 81 4.29 3.35 0.60
N ILE A 82 4.55 4.65 0.70
CA ILE A 82 3.60 5.71 0.32
C ILE A 82 3.43 5.68 -1.20
N GLU A 83 4.53 5.78 -1.94
CA GLU A 83 4.53 5.83 -3.41
C GLU A 83 3.92 4.56 -4.02
N ALA A 84 4.33 3.38 -3.52
CA ALA A 84 3.79 2.11 -4.00
C ALA A 84 2.29 1.97 -3.74
N THR A 85 1.78 2.50 -2.61
CA THR A 85 0.34 2.46 -2.32
C THR A 85 -0.44 3.42 -3.20
N GLU A 86 0.06 4.64 -3.37
CA GLU A 86 -0.51 5.66 -4.25
C GLU A 86 -0.63 5.13 -5.69
N GLU A 87 0.45 4.58 -6.23
CA GLU A 87 0.46 4.02 -7.58
C GLU A 87 -0.41 2.76 -7.70
N ALA A 88 -0.45 1.89 -6.68
CA ALA A 88 -1.31 0.70 -6.70
C ALA A 88 -2.80 1.06 -6.79
N VAL A 89 -3.23 2.11 -6.09
CA VAL A 89 -4.61 2.61 -6.19
C VAL A 89 -4.90 3.11 -7.61
N TYR A 90 -4.02 3.93 -8.19
CA TYR A 90 -4.21 4.41 -9.57
C TYR A 90 -4.23 3.25 -10.58
N ASN A 91 -3.32 2.29 -10.43
CA ASN A 91 -3.29 1.08 -11.25
C ASN A 91 -4.59 0.27 -11.14
N SER A 92 -5.21 0.19 -9.96
CA SER A 92 -6.50 -0.51 -9.81
C SER A 92 -7.61 0.17 -10.62
N MET A 93 -7.65 1.51 -10.65
CA MET A 93 -8.65 2.27 -11.42
C MET A 93 -8.41 2.19 -12.92
N LEU A 94 -7.14 2.32 -13.35
CA LEU A 94 -6.74 2.28 -14.76
C LEU A 94 -6.92 0.88 -15.39
N LYS A 95 -6.87 -0.19 -14.57
CA LYS A 95 -7.08 -1.57 -15.03
C LYS A 95 -8.52 -2.07 -14.86
N ALA A 96 -9.37 -1.30 -14.17
CA ALA A 96 -10.76 -1.69 -13.96
C ALA A 96 -11.50 -1.76 -15.31
N THR A 97 -12.45 -2.69 -15.40
CA THR A 97 -13.35 -2.82 -16.56
C THR A 97 -14.79 -2.51 -16.13
N THR A 98 -15.58 -1.91 -17.01
CA THR A 98 -17.01 -1.69 -16.78
C THR A 98 -17.67 -3.02 -16.41
N THR A 99 -18.38 -3.03 -15.29
CA THR A 99 -18.94 -4.26 -14.71
C THR A 99 -20.39 -4.04 -14.34
N THR A 100 -21.25 -5.00 -14.71
CA THR A 100 -22.66 -5.03 -14.33
C THR A 100 -22.90 -6.18 -13.36
N GLY A 101 -23.55 -5.89 -12.24
CA GLY A 101 -23.89 -6.87 -11.21
C GLY A 101 -24.98 -6.35 -10.29
N ASN A 102 -25.83 -7.25 -9.80
CA ASN A 102 -26.93 -6.93 -8.88
C ASN A 102 -27.83 -5.77 -9.35
N GLY A 103 -28.14 -5.71 -10.65
CA GLY A 103 -28.98 -4.66 -11.24
C GLY A 103 -28.31 -3.29 -11.41
N HIS A 104 -27.02 -3.17 -11.13
CA HIS A 104 -26.26 -1.92 -11.30
C HIS A 104 -25.09 -2.13 -12.26
N SER A 105 -24.71 -1.05 -12.97
CA SER A 105 -23.51 -0.99 -13.78
C SER A 105 -22.57 0.08 -13.23
N ILE A 106 -21.29 -0.26 -13.09
CA ILE A 106 -20.23 0.67 -12.70
C ILE A 106 -19.24 0.75 -13.86
N GLU A 107 -19.05 1.96 -14.38
CA GLU A 107 -18.14 2.22 -15.49
C GLU A 107 -16.68 2.21 -15.04
N ALA A 108 -15.80 1.73 -15.92
CA ALA A 108 -14.36 1.93 -15.78
C ALA A 108 -13.98 3.40 -15.87
N LEU A 109 -12.78 3.74 -15.39
CA LEU A 109 -12.22 5.08 -15.57
C LEU A 109 -12.00 5.35 -17.08
N PRO A 110 -12.55 6.43 -17.66
CA PRO A 110 -12.39 6.74 -19.08
C PRO A 110 -10.97 7.26 -19.36
N ILE A 111 -10.06 6.36 -19.78
CA ILE A 111 -8.62 6.62 -19.89
C ILE A 111 -8.32 7.83 -20.79
N GLU A 112 -8.96 7.91 -21.97
CA GLU A 112 -8.72 8.99 -22.92
C GLU A 112 -9.08 10.35 -22.30
N ARG A 113 -10.24 10.42 -21.64
CA ARG A 113 -10.68 11.64 -20.96
C ARG A 113 -9.78 11.99 -19.79
N THR A 114 -9.30 11.01 -19.03
CA THR A 114 -8.33 11.21 -17.96
C THR A 114 -7.04 11.83 -18.50
N VAL A 115 -6.51 11.31 -19.61
CA VAL A 115 -5.30 11.86 -20.26
C VAL A 115 -5.51 13.30 -20.72
N GLU A 116 -6.65 13.63 -21.31
CA GLU A 116 -7.00 15.01 -21.71
C GLU A 116 -6.97 15.96 -20.50
N ILE A 117 -7.61 15.59 -19.39
CA ILE A 117 -7.65 16.39 -18.17
C ILE A 117 -6.22 16.58 -17.61
N LEU A 118 -5.41 15.52 -17.57
CA LEU A 118 -4.04 15.62 -17.08
C LEU A 118 -3.17 16.54 -17.95
N LYS A 119 -3.39 16.57 -19.28
CA LYS A 119 -2.71 17.51 -20.20
C LYS A 119 -3.17 18.94 -20.01
N GLU A 120 -4.48 19.16 -19.84
CA GLU A 120 -5.05 20.48 -19.55
C GLU A 120 -4.42 21.11 -18.31
N HIS A 121 -4.23 20.30 -17.26
CA HIS A 121 -3.56 20.71 -16.02
C HIS A 121 -2.03 20.63 -16.07
N ARG A 122 -1.43 20.30 -17.23
CA ARG A 122 0.03 20.21 -17.44
C ARG A 122 0.74 19.23 -16.49
N VAL A 123 0.05 18.19 -16.04
CA VAL A 123 0.61 17.10 -15.23
C VAL A 123 1.43 16.16 -16.11
N ILE A 124 0.98 15.93 -17.35
CA ILE A 124 1.65 15.13 -18.37
C ILE A 124 1.74 15.91 -19.69
N ARG A 125 2.65 15.48 -20.58
CA ARG A 125 2.84 16.08 -21.91
C ARG A 125 1.88 15.50 -22.94
#